data_AF-A0A1A0XF11-F1
#
_entry.id   AF-A0A1A0XF11-F1
#
_cell.length_a   1.000
_cell.length_b   1.000
_cell.length_c   1.000
_cell.angle_alpha   90.00
_cell.angle_beta   90.00
_cell.angle_gamma   90.00
#
_symmetry.space_group_name_H-M   'P 1'
#
loop_
_entity.id
_entity.type
_entity.pdbx_description
1 polymer ?
#
loop_
_entity_poly.entity_id
_entity_poly.type
_entity_poly.pdbx_seq_one_letter_code
_entity_poly.pdbx_strand_id
1 'polypeptide(L)'
;MQRQFWLLIATGITSAEAAVRVGVSVPVGSRWFRHAGGMPPICLVEPTGRYLSFEEREEIAILRARGKGVREIARAIGRDPGTISRELRRNAATRSGKQEYRAGVAQWKAQQAAKRPKSAKLVQDERLRQYVQERLAGSVRGPDGMIVDGPTPPAWKGLNKPHRADRRWSTAWSPQQISQRLKVDFPDDESMRISHEAIYQSLFIQGRGALQRELVACLRTGRALRRPRERSRNKAHGHVTADVVLAERPAQADDRAVPGHWEGDLIIGTGRSAIGTLVERSSRSTVLVHLPRQEGWGHKPYVKNGPSLGGYGAEAMNAALTASMTTMPEQLRKTITWDRGKELSGHATFALATGTKVYFADPHSPWQRPTNENTNGLLRQYFPKGTDLSRWSAKDLEAVAYTLNNRPRKVLGWRTPAEVFDEQLRSLEQPGVATTG
;
A
#
# COMPACT_ATOMS: atom_id res chain seq x y z
N MET A 1 -7.83 21.52 -22.94
CA MET A 1 -8.78 20.57 -22.32
C MET A 1 -8.11 19.41 -21.57
N GLN A 2 -7.53 18.38 -22.22
CA GLN A 2 -6.98 17.20 -21.48
C GLN A 2 -5.86 17.54 -20.48
N ARG A 3 -4.91 18.42 -20.82
CA ARG A 3 -3.86 18.86 -19.87
C ARG A 3 -4.45 19.53 -18.64
N GLN A 4 -5.38 20.45 -18.84
CA GLN A 4 -6.06 21.16 -17.75
C GLN A 4 -6.89 20.21 -16.88
N PHE A 5 -7.52 19.20 -17.49
CA PHE A 5 -8.21 18.13 -16.77
C PHE A 5 -7.25 17.42 -15.82
N TRP A 6 -6.08 17.01 -16.31
CA TRP A 6 -5.08 16.33 -15.50
C TRP A 6 -4.39 17.22 -14.46
N LEU A 7 -4.23 18.52 -14.73
CA LEU A 7 -3.77 19.50 -13.74
C LEU A 7 -4.77 19.61 -12.58
N LEU A 8 -6.07 19.71 -12.88
CA LEU A 8 -7.12 19.71 -11.87
C LEU A 8 -7.16 18.39 -11.09
N ILE A 9 -7.05 17.24 -11.76
CA ILE A 9 -6.94 15.95 -11.09
C ILE A 9 -5.74 15.91 -10.13
N ALA A 10 -4.61 16.53 -10.49
CA ALA A 10 -3.42 16.59 -9.64
C ALA A 10 -3.61 17.47 -8.39
N THR A 11 -4.54 18.43 -8.40
CA THR A 11 -4.92 19.18 -7.19
C THR A 11 -5.83 18.37 -6.24
N GLY A 12 -6.33 17.22 -6.69
CA GLY A 12 -7.07 16.26 -5.86
C GLY A 12 -8.59 16.31 -6.00
N ILE A 13 -9.12 17.08 -6.96
CA ILE A 13 -10.56 17.08 -7.25
C ILE A 13 -11.00 15.82 -8.01
N THR A 14 -12.31 15.54 -8.03
CA THR A 14 -12.84 14.33 -8.66
C THR A 14 -12.82 14.42 -10.19
N SER A 15 -12.81 13.27 -10.89
CA SER A 15 -12.89 13.25 -12.36
C SER A 15 -14.18 13.83 -12.91
N ALA A 16 -15.28 13.77 -12.16
CA ALA A 16 -16.53 14.41 -12.54
C ALA A 16 -16.41 15.93 -12.48
N GLU A 17 -15.88 16.45 -11.37
CA GLU A 17 -15.68 17.88 -11.17
C GLU A 17 -14.64 18.46 -12.14
N ALA A 18 -13.53 17.75 -12.36
CA ALA A 18 -12.53 18.12 -13.36
C ALA A 18 -13.12 18.15 -14.77
N ALA A 19 -14.02 17.22 -15.12
CA ALA A 19 -14.70 17.21 -16.41
C ALA A 19 -15.55 18.48 -16.62
N VAL A 20 -16.37 18.82 -15.63
CA VAL A 20 -17.22 20.02 -15.65
C VAL A 20 -16.36 21.27 -15.80
N ARG A 21 -15.28 21.41 -15.02
CA ARG A 21 -14.40 22.58 -15.05
C ARG A 21 -13.66 22.77 -16.38
N VAL A 22 -13.39 21.71 -17.13
CA VAL A 22 -12.77 21.82 -18.47
C VAL A 22 -13.76 21.85 -19.61
N GLY A 23 -15.07 21.84 -19.32
CA GLY A 23 -16.13 21.89 -20.33
C GLY A 23 -16.36 20.57 -21.08
N VAL A 24 -16.12 19.41 -20.46
CA VAL A 24 -16.47 18.10 -21.05
C VAL A 24 -17.49 17.36 -20.20
N SER A 25 -18.27 16.48 -20.82
CA SER A 25 -19.26 15.68 -20.10
C SER A 25 -18.59 14.74 -19.07
N VAL A 26 -19.26 14.53 -17.94
CA VAL A 26 -18.78 13.64 -16.86
C VAL A 26 -18.42 12.23 -17.36
N PRO A 27 -19.18 11.59 -18.28
CA PRO A 27 -18.79 10.30 -18.86
C PRO A 27 -17.46 10.35 -19.62
N VAL A 28 -17.18 11.44 -20.34
CA VAL A 28 -15.92 11.62 -21.10
C VAL A 28 -14.74 11.77 -20.15
N GLY A 29 -14.82 12.66 -19.16
CA GLY A 29 -13.75 12.83 -18.17
C GLY A 29 -13.50 11.57 -17.34
N SER A 30 -14.57 10.84 -16.98
CA SER A 30 -14.46 9.54 -16.30
C SER A 30 -13.78 8.49 -17.17
N ARG A 31 -14.03 8.49 -18.49
CA ARG A 31 -13.37 7.61 -19.45
C ARG A 31 -11.89 7.96 -19.58
N TRP A 32 -11.54 9.24 -19.71
CA TRP A 32 -10.14 9.69 -19.73
C TRP A 32 -9.37 9.24 -18.49
N PHE A 33 -9.96 9.45 -17.31
CA PHE A 33 -9.39 9.01 -16.04
C PHE A 33 -9.18 7.49 -16.01
N ARG A 34 -10.20 6.71 -16.39
CA ARG A 34 -10.15 5.24 -16.38
C ARG A 34 -9.12 4.68 -17.35
N HIS A 35 -9.10 5.19 -18.59
CA HIS A 35 -8.20 4.74 -19.64
C HIS A 35 -6.73 4.98 -19.25
N ALA A 36 -6.43 6.16 -18.69
CA ALA A 36 -5.07 6.46 -18.23
C ALA A 36 -4.72 5.87 -16.85
N GLY A 37 -5.59 5.03 -16.28
CA GLY A 37 -5.34 4.37 -15.00
C GLY A 37 -5.26 5.34 -13.82
N GLY A 38 -5.89 6.50 -13.92
CA GLY A 38 -5.86 7.56 -12.91
C GLY A 38 -4.57 8.38 -12.87
N MET A 39 -3.62 8.16 -13.78
CA MET A 39 -2.38 8.95 -13.88
C MET A 39 -2.35 9.76 -15.18
N PRO A 40 -1.73 10.96 -15.20
CA PRO A 40 -1.64 11.75 -16.41
C PRO A 40 -0.78 11.01 -17.45
N PRO A 41 -1.31 10.71 -18.65
CA PRO A 41 -0.55 10.08 -19.72
C PRO A 41 0.34 11.09 -20.47
N ILE A 42 0.31 12.36 -20.06
CA ILE A 42 0.99 13.50 -20.69
C ILE A 42 1.79 14.28 -19.64
N CYS A 43 2.88 14.90 -20.06
CA CYS A 43 3.61 15.83 -19.20
C CYS A 43 2.74 17.05 -18.88
N LEU A 44 2.55 17.32 -17.59
CA LEU A 44 1.80 18.45 -17.07
C LEU A 44 2.65 19.71 -16.91
N VAL A 45 3.97 19.57 -16.90
CA VAL A 45 4.92 20.69 -16.82
C VAL A 45 4.88 21.45 -18.15
N GLU A 46 4.71 22.76 -18.07
CA GLU A 46 4.81 23.61 -19.26
C GLU A 46 6.27 23.79 -19.67
N PRO A 47 6.57 23.84 -20.97
CA PRO A 47 7.93 24.07 -21.42
C PRO A 47 8.41 25.46 -20.94
N THR A 48 9.50 25.51 -20.18
CA THR A 48 10.12 26.77 -19.75
C THR A 48 11.45 27.01 -20.47
N GLY A 49 11.89 28.27 -20.52
CA GLY A 49 13.17 28.65 -21.08
C GLY A 49 13.24 28.49 -22.60
N ARG A 50 14.02 27.52 -23.09
CA ARG A 50 14.37 27.34 -24.52
C ARG A 50 13.18 27.04 -25.45
N TYR A 51 12.09 26.49 -24.91
CA TYR A 51 10.96 26.01 -25.71
C TYR A 51 9.82 27.03 -25.71
N LEU A 52 9.15 27.19 -26.86
CA LEU A 52 7.95 28.04 -26.96
C LEU A 52 6.80 27.44 -26.13
N SER A 53 6.04 28.28 -25.43
CA SER A 53 4.79 27.93 -24.76
C SER A 53 3.65 27.78 -25.78
N PHE A 54 2.46 27.37 -25.33
CA PHE A 54 1.30 27.32 -26.23
C PHE A 54 0.81 28.72 -26.59
N GLU A 55 0.74 29.62 -25.59
CA GLU A 55 0.39 31.03 -25.77
C GLU A 55 1.32 31.74 -26.76
N GLU A 56 2.64 31.52 -26.64
CA GLU A 56 3.61 32.06 -27.60
C GLU A 56 3.37 31.52 -29.01
N ARG A 57 2.94 30.26 -29.16
CA ARG A 57 2.60 29.69 -30.47
C ARG A 57 1.31 30.28 -31.04
N GLU A 58 0.32 30.59 -30.20
CA GLU A 58 -0.91 31.28 -30.61
C GLU A 58 -0.60 32.70 -31.06
N GLU A 59 0.23 33.43 -30.32
CA GLU A 59 0.67 34.78 -30.69
C GLU A 59 1.46 34.80 -32.01
N ILE A 60 2.34 33.81 -32.23
CA ILE A 60 3.01 33.63 -33.54
C ILE A 60 1.98 33.44 -34.66
N ALA A 61 0.91 32.65 -34.43
CA ALA A 61 -0.11 32.41 -35.44
C ALA A 61 -0.92 33.68 -35.76
N ILE A 62 -1.31 34.44 -34.74
CA ILE A 62 -2.07 35.70 -34.88
C ILE A 62 -1.22 36.74 -35.64
N LEU A 63 0.02 36.97 -35.20
CA LEU A 63 0.89 37.97 -35.82
C LEU A 63 1.28 37.58 -37.24
N ARG A 64 1.46 36.28 -37.52
CA ARG A 64 1.70 35.79 -38.88
C ARG A 64 0.48 35.98 -39.78
N ALA A 65 -0.74 35.76 -39.28
CA ALA A 65 -1.98 36.02 -40.02
C ALA A 65 -2.18 37.52 -40.31
N ARG A 66 -1.70 38.41 -39.44
CA ARG A 66 -1.65 39.86 -39.64
C ARG A 66 -0.52 40.33 -40.59
N GLY A 67 0.22 39.40 -41.20
CA GLY A 67 1.29 39.73 -42.16
C GLY A 67 2.60 40.20 -41.54
N LYS A 68 2.80 40.07 -40.22
CA LYS A 68 4.04 40.50 -39.55
C LYS A 68 5.24 39.63 -39.92
N GLY A 69 6.40 40.28 -40.01
CA GLY A 69 7.68 39.62 -40.32
C GLY A 69 8.27 38.86 -39.13
N VAL A 70 9.17 37.91 -39.38
CA VAL A 70 9.80 37.06 -38.33
C VAL A 70 10.46 37.88 -37.22
N ARG A 71 11.17 38.97 -37.57
CA ARG A 71 11.85 39.85 -36.60
C ARG A 71 10.87 40.67 -35.74
N GLU A 72 9.71 41.03 -36.30
CA GLU A 72 8.67 41.77 -35.57
C GLU A 72 7.95 40.85 -34.58
N ILE A 73 7.60 39.63 -35.02
CA ILE A 73 7.02 38.59 -34.16
C ILE A 73 7.98 38.27 -33.00
N ALA A 74 9.26 38.12 -33.30
CA ALA A 74 10.30 37.87 -32.31
C ALA A 74 10.39 38.98 -31.25
N ARG A 75 10.32 40.26 -31.66
CA ARG A 75 10.32 41.40 -30.73
C ARG A 75 9.06 41.45 -29.89
N ALA A 76 7.89 41.18 -30.47
CA ALA A 76 6.61 41.19 -29.77
C ALA A 76 6.53 40.13 -28.66
N ILE A 77 7.14 38.96 -28.88
CA ILE A 77 7.09 37.82 -27.93
C ILE A 77 8.36 37.76 -27.05
N GLY A 78 9.35 38.64 -27.29
CA GLY A 78 10.61 38.64 -26.52
C GLY A 78 11.50 37.43 -26.78
N ARG A 79 11.52 36.91 -28.03
CA ARG A 79 12.28 35.73 -28.43
C ARG A 79 13.29 36.03 -29.53
N ASP A 80 14.29 35.16 -29.66
CA ASP A 80 15.26 35.24 -30.77
C ASP A 80 14.56 35.01 -32.14
N PRO A 81 14.81 35.86 -33.16
CA PRO A 81 14.25 35.70 -34.50
C PRO A 81 14.53 34.32 -35.14
N GLY A 82 15.67 33.71 -34.83
CA GLY A 82 16.01 32.36 -35.27
C GLY A 82 15.09 31.28 -34.68
N THR A 83 14.56 31.48 -33.47
CA THR A 83 13.55 30.60 -32.85
C THR A 83 12.23 30.65 -33.60
N ILE A 84 11.72 31.84 -33.90
CA ILE A 84 10.49 32.04 -34.65
C ILE A 84 10.63 31.51 -36.09
N SER A 85 11.75 31.80 -36.76
CA SER A 85 12.06 31.28 -38.10
C SER A 85 12.03 29.75 -38.15
N ARG A 86 12.69 29.10 -37.20
CA ARG A 86 12.72 27.63 -37.11
C ARG A 86 11.36 27.03 -36.81
N GLU A 87 10.57 27.65 -35.94
CA GLU A 87 9.21 27.18 -35.60
C GLU A 87 8.29 27.24 -36.82
N LEU A 88 8.25 28.38 -37.52
CA LEU A 88 7.44 28.56 -38.72
C LEU A 88 7.87 27.60 -39.84
N ARG A 89 9.18 27.46 -40.07
CA ARG A 89 9.72 26.56 -41.12
C ARG A 89 9.38 25.09 -40.86
N ARG A 90 9.46 24.62 -39.62
CA ARG A 90 9.19 23.20 -39.26
C ARG A 90 7.71 22.85 -39.23
N ASN A 91 6.84 23.84 -38.98
CA ASN A 91 5.42 23.61 -38.72
C ASN A 91 4.48 24.23 -39.77
N ALA A 92 4.99 24.81 -40.86
CA ALA A 92 4.20 25.16 -42.02
C ALA A 92 3.62 23.88 -42.66
N ALA A 93 2.30 23.75 -42.69
CA ALA A 93 1.64 22.62 -43.32
C ALA A 93 1.43 22.88 -44.82
N THR A 94 1.79 21.92 -45.67
CA THR A 94 1.48 21.87 -47.11
C THR A 94 0.36 20.85 -47.34
N ARG A 95 -0.87 21.17 -46.95
CA ARG A 95 -2.02 20.30 -47.25
C ARG A 95 -3.00 20.90 -48.27
N SER A 96 -2.84 22.19 -48.59
CA SER A 96 -3.74 22.96 -49.46
C SER A 96 -2.99 23.89 -50.43
N GLY A 97 -1.72 23.61 -50.74
CA GLY A 97 -0.88 24.46 -51.61
C GLY A 97 -0.43 25.80 -50.99
N LYS A 98 -0.99 26.21 -49.84
CA LYS A 98 -0.55 27.37 -49.06
C LYS A 98 0.14 26.92 -47.77
N GLN A 99 1.29 27.52 -47.44
CA GLN A 99 2.01 27.31 -46.18
C GLN A 99 1.27 28.00 -45.03
N GLU A 100 0.35 27.29 -44.37
CA GLU A 100 -0.37 27.80 -43.21
C GLU A 100 0.27 27.28 -41.91
N TYR A 101 0.60 28.19 -41.00
CA TYR A 101 1.08 27.86 -39.66
C TYR A 101 -0.11 27.76 -38.71
N ARG A 102 -0.25 26.62 -38.02
CA ARG A 102 -1.31 26.38 -37.03
C ARG A 102 -0.70 26.09 -35.66
N ALA A 103 -0.96 26.97 -34.70
CA ALA A 103 -0.44 26.87 -33.32
C ALA A 103 -0.75 25.52 -32.67
N GLY A 104 -1.99 25.03 -32.79
CA GLY A 104 -2.41 23.74 -32.24
C GLY A 104 -1.65 22.53 -32.80
N VAL A 105 -1.35 22.54 -34.11
CA VAL A 105 -0.59 21.47 -34.76
C VAL A 105 0.89 21.53 -34.38
N ALA A 106 1.47 22.72 -34.36
CA ALA A 106 2.85 22.95 -33.92
C ALA A 106 3.04 22.51 -32.46
N GLN A 107 2.09 22.86 -31.59
CA GLN A 107 2.05 22.43 -30.20
C GLN A 107 1.96 20.90 -30.07
N TRP A 108 1.08 20.26 -30.83
CA TRP A 108 0.94 18.80 -30.82
C TRP A 108 2.24 18.12 -31.27
N LYS A 109 2.86 18.57 -32.37
CA LYS A 109 4.15 18.05 -32.85
C LYS A 109 5.26 18.21 -31.81
N ALA A 110 5.34 19.38 -31.17
CA ALA A 110 6.30 19.63 -30.09
C ALA A 110 6.06 18.70 -28.89
N GLN A 111 4.80 18.48 -28.50
CA GLN A 111 4.44 17.53 -27.45
C GLN A 111 4.78 16.09 -27.81
N GLN A 112 4.59 15.66 -29.06
CA GLN A 112 4.99 14.31 -29.49
C GLN A 112 6.52 14.15 -29.48
N ALA A 113 7.27 15.12 -30.02
CA ALA A 113 8.73 15.08 -30.03
C ALA A 113 9.33 15.12 -28.60
N ALA A 114 8.68 15.83 -27.67
CA ALA A 114 9.09 15.88 -26.27
C ALA A 114 8.90 14.55 -25.53
N LYS A 115 8.02 13.65 -26.00
CA LYS A 115 7.75 12.38 -25.32
C LYS A 115 8.97 11.46 -25.20
N ARG A 116 10.03 11.66 -26.03
CA ARG A 116 11.29 10.89 -26.07
C ARG A 116 11.16 9.52 -25.38
N PRO A 117 10.36 8.61 -25.95
CA PRO A 117 9.98 7.39 -25.25
C PRO A 117 11.23 6.53 -25.07
N LYS A 118 11.68 6.41 -23.82
CA LYS A 118 12.67 5.40 -23.44
C LYS A 118 11.91 4.12 -23.15
N SER A 119 12.38 2.98 -23.69
CA SER A 119 11.84 1.68 -23.31
C SER A 119 11.93 1.53 -21.79
N ALA A 120 10.81 1.20 -21.15
CA ALA A 120 10.76 1.13 -19.68
C ALA A 120 11.73 0.07 -19.16
N LYS A 121 12.36 0.31 -18.00
CA LYS A 121 13.39 -0.60 -17.46
C LYS A 121 12.88 -2.04 -17.29
N LEU A 122 11.64 -2.21 -16.83
CA LEU A 122 10.99 -3.53 -16.68
C LEU A 122 10.69 -4.23 -18.02
N VAL A 123 10.70 -3.51 -19.15
CA VAL A 123 10.60 -4.15 -20.47
C VAL A 123 11.95 -4.72 -20.87
N GLN A 124 13.03 -3.98 -20.58
CA GLN A 124 14.39 -4.35 -20.98
C GLN A 124 15.01 -5.43 -20.07
N ASP A 125 14.70 -5.40 -18.78
CA ASP A 125 15.28 -6.28 -17.77
C ASP A 125 14.25 -7.30 -17.28
N GLU A 126 14.35 -8.53 -17.79
CA GLU A 126 13.47 -9.64 -17.44
C GLU A 126 13.58 -10.03 -15.97
N ARG A 127 14.81 -10.09 -15.44
CA ARG A 127 15.07 -10.54 -14.07
C ARG A 127 14.46 -9.58 -13.07
N LEU A 128 14.65 -8.28 -13.28
CA LEU A 128 14.01 -7.26 -12.47
C LEU A 128 12.49 -7.32 -12.59
N ARG A 129 11.95 -7.52 -13.80
CA ARG A 129 10.50 -7.68 -14.01
C ARG A 129 9.94 -8.89 -13.25
N GLN A 130 10.59 -10.04 -13.34
CA GLN A 130 10.19 -11.25 -12.65
C GLN A 130 10.20 -11.04 -11.13
N TYR A 131 11.26 -10.45 -10.58
CA TYR A 131 11.33 -10.12 -9.16
C TYR A 131 10.18 -9.21 -8.73
N VAL A 132 9.90 -8.14 -9.49
CA VAL A 132 8.79 -7.21 -9.20
C VAL A 132 7.44 -7.95 -9.25
N GLN A 133 7.20 -8.80 -10.26
CA GLN A 133 5.96 -9.56 -10.38
C GLN A 133 5.78 -10.54 -9.23
N GLU A 134 6.83 -11.27 -8.85
CA GLU A 134 6.80 -12.24 -7.76
C GLU A 134 6.55 -11.57 -6.41
N ARG A 135 7.20 -10.44 -6.13
CA ARG A 135 6.97 -9.70 -4.87
C ARG A 135 5.61 -8.99 -4.83
N LEU A 136 5.00 -8.69 -5.98
CA LEU A 136 3.64 -8.15 -6.04
C LEU A 136 2.58 -9.24 -5.91
N ALA A 137 2.67 -10.30 -6.71
CA ALA A 137 1.59 -11.26 -6.98
C ALA A 137 2.00 -12.73 -6.85
N GLY A 138 3.18 -13.01 -6.31
CA GLY A 138 3.62 -14.37 -6.00
C GLY A 138 2.68 -15.05 -5.00
N SER A 139 2.64 -16.38 -5.03
CA SER A 139 1.75 -17.18 -4.20
C SER A 139 2.08 -17.06 -2.71
N VAL A 140 1.06 -17.18 -1.87
CA VAL A 140 1.22 -17.37 -0.42
C VAL A 140 1.79 -18.76 -0.19
N ARG A 141 2.78 -18.85 0.70
CA ARG A 141 3.44 -20.11 1.05
C ARG A 141 3.44 -20.30 2.56
N GLY A 142 3.34 -21.55 2.99
CA GLY A 142 3.60 -21.95 4.37
C GLY A 142 5.10 -21.94 4.70
N PRO A 143 5.46 -22.10 5.99
CA PRO A 143 6.84 -22.33 6.42
C PRO A 143 7.45 -23.59 5.78
N ASP A 144 6.62 -24.57 5.45
CA ASP A 144 6.97 -25.81 4.71
C ASP A 144 7.28 -25.56 3.22
N GLY A 145 7.13 -24.32 2.73
CA GLY A 145 7.31 -23.94 1.33
C GLY A 145 6.14 -24.31 0.42
N MET A 146 5.13 -25.04 0.92
CA MET A 146 3.95 -25.42 0.14
C MET A 146 3.11 -24.18 -0.19
N ILE A 147 2.55 -24.17 -1.40
CA ILE A 147 1.63 -23.12 -1.82
C ILE A 147 0.29 -23.35 -1.12
N VAL A 148 -0.22 -22.29 -0.50
CA VAL A 148 -1.58 -22.28 0.05
C VAL A 148 -2.43 -21.39 -0.83
N ASP A 149 -3.40 -22.01 -1.49
CA ASP A 149 -4.34 -21.30 -2.33
C ASP A 149 -5.32 -20.49 -1.47
N GLY A 150 -5.46 -19.22 -1.83
CA GLY A 150 -6.44 -18.34 -1.21
C GLY A 150 -7.85 -18.49 -1.82
N PRO A 151 -8.78 -17.58 -1.48
CA PRO A 151 -10.09 -17.60 -2.09
C PRO A 151 -10.00 -17.22 -3.57
N THR A 152 -10.86 -17.82 -4.40
CA THR A 152 -11.03 -17.41 -5.80
C THR A 152 -11.74 -16.05 -5.84
N PRO A 153 -11.05 -14.95 -6.21
CA PRO A 153 -11.68 -13.66 -6.29
C PRO A 153 -12.62 -13.58 -7.50
N PRO A 154 -13.62 -12.67 -7.49
CA PRO A 154 -14.40 -12.41 -8.70
C PRO A 154 -13.50 -11.88 -9.83
N ALA A 155 -13.89 -12.18 -11.07
CA ALA A 155 -13.18 -11.72 -12.27
C ALA A 155 -12.95 -10.20 -12.22
N TRP A 156 -11.74 -9.77 -12.58
CA TRP A 156 -11.36 -8.37 -12.49
C TRP A 156 -12.08 -7.52 -13.56
N LYS A 157 -13.06 -6.73 -13.13
CA LYS A 157 -13.89 -5.88 -14.03
C LYS A 157 -13.23 -4.57 -14.45
N GLY A 158 -11.89 -4.45 -14.36
CA GLY A 158 -11.20 -3.16 -14.58
C GLY A 158 -11.40 -2.11 -13.48
N LEU A 159 -12.07 -2.50 -12.38
CA LEU A 159 -12.37 -1.67 -11.23
C LEU A 159 -11.41 -1.94 -10.08
N ASN A 160 -11.45 -1.09 -9.05
CA ASN A 160 -10.69 -1.33 -7.83
C ASN A 160 -11.14 -2.62 -7.13
N LYS A 161 -10.20 -3.23 -6.42
CA LYS A 161 -10.45 -4.41 -5.59
C LYS A 161 -11.64 -4.21 -4.64
N PRO A 162 -12.45 -5.25 -4.39
CA PRO A 162 -13.64 -5.12 -3.56
C PRO A 162 -13.27 -4.77 -2.12
N HIS A 163 -14.09 -3.90 -1.49
CA HIS A 163 -13.89 -3.53 -0.09
C HIS A 163 -14.36 -4.63 0.87
N ARG A 164 -15.47 -5.30 0.54
CA ARG A 164 -16.13 -6.31 1.39
C ARG A 164 -16.34 -7.68 0.73
N ALA A 165 -15.42 -8.07 -0.13
CA ALA A 165 -15.42 -9.40 -0.74
C ALA A 165 -13.98 -9.89 -0.90
N ASP A 166 -13.88 -11.16 -1.24
CA ASP A 166 -12.62 -11.88 -1.34
C ASP A 166 -11.65 -11.25 -2.32
N ARG A 167 -10.38 -11.43 -1.99
CA ARG A 167 -9.24 -10.93 -2.75
C ARG A 167 -8.25 -12.05 -2.91
N ARG A 168 -7.57 -12.04 -4.06
CA ARG A 168 -6.44 -12.93 -4.33
C ARG A 168 -5.41 -12.81 -3.21
N TRP A 169 -5.04 -13.94 -2.63
CA TRP A 169 -3.87 -14.03 -1.78
C TRP A 169 -2.59 -13.94 -2.61
N SER A 170 -1.66 -13.13 -2.14
CA SER A 170 -0.38 -12.90 -2.79
C SER A 170 0.64 -12.40 -1.78
N THR A 171 1.92 -12.44 -2.14
CA THR A 171 3.02 -11.78 -1.41
C THR A 171 2.69 -10.30 -1.09
N ALA A 172 2.05 -9.61 -2.03
CA ALA A 172 1.41 -8.31 -1.84
C ALA A 172 2.34 -7.19 -1.34
N TRP A 173 3.63 -7.23 -1.70
CA TRP A 173 4.56 -6.15 -1.36
C TRP A 173 4.16 -4.85 -2.05
N SER A 174 4.44 -3.72 -1.41
CA SER A 174 4.24 -2.42 -2.05
C SER A 174 5.41 -2.13 -3.02
N PRO A 175 5.18 -1.34 -4.08
CA PRO A 175 6.26 -0.85 -4.94
C PRO A 175 7.43 -0.21 -4.17
N GLN A 176 7.15 0.47 -3.06
CA GLN A 176 8.18 1.03 -2.19
C GLN A 176 8.99 -0.03 -1.46
N GLN A 177 8.32 -1.07 -0.93
CA GLN A 177 8.98 -2.21 -0.30
C GLN A 177 9.91 -2.91 -1.29
N ILE A 178 9.43 -3.17 -2.51
CA ILE A 178 10.20 -3.82 -3.58
C ILE A 178 11.43 -2.98 -3.95
N SER A 179 11.23 -1.69 -4.26
CA SER A 179 12.29 -0.75 -4.66
C SER A 179 13.42 -0.65 -3.63
N GLN A 180 13.09 -0.69 -2.34
CA GLN A 180 14.10 -0.59 -1.28
C GLN A 180 14.73 -1.94 -0.96
N ARG A 181 13.95 -3.02 -1.01
CA ARG A 181 14.47 -4.37 -0.76
C ARG A 181 15.44 -4.85 -1.82
N LEU A 182 15.25 -4.46 -3.08
CA LEU A 182 16.19 -4.74 -4.17
C LEU A 182 17.62 -4.29 -3.87
N LYS A 183 17.81 -3.21 -3.11
CA LYS A 183 19.14 -2.74 -2.71
C LYS A 183 19.81 -3.63 -1.67
N VAL A 184 19.02 -4.31 -0.86
CA VAL A 184 19.47 -5.23 0.19
C VAL A 184 19.75 -6.60 -0.41
N ASP A 185 18.83 -7.11 -1.25
CA ASP A 185 18.96 -8.43 -1.86
C ASP A 185 20.06 -8.45 -2.95
N PHE A 186 20.32 -7.31 -3.60
CA PHE A 186 21.31 -7.18 -4.67
C PHE A 186 22.18 -5.93 -4.46
N PRO A 187 23.07 -5.90 -3.45
CA PRO A 187 23.84 -4.70 -3.11
C PRO A 187 24.74 -4.21 -4.25
N ASP A 188 25.35 -5.13 -4.99
CA ASP A 188 26.35 -4.81 -6.03
C ASP A 188 25.78 -4.74 -7.46
N ASP A 189 24.48 -5.05 -7.63
CA ASP A 189 23.83 -5.11 -8.95
C ASP A 189 22.97 -3.85 -9.20
N GLU A 190 23.52 -2.90 -9.95
CA GLU A 190 22.80 -1.67 -10.34
C GLU A 190 21.65 -1.93 -11.33
N SER A 191 21.70 -3.03 -12.09
CA SER A 191 20.60 -3.41 -12.98
C SER A 191 19.32 -3.66 -12.18
N MET A 192 19.44 -4.17 -10.97
CA MET A 192 18.33 -4.43 -10.04
C MET A 192 17.78 -3.17 -9.34
N ARG A 193 18.14 -1.96 -9.76
CA ARG A 193 17.61 -0.70 -9.21
C ARG A 193 16.38 -0.18 -9.96
N ILE A 194 15.28 0.05 -9.26
CA ILE A 194 14.11 0.74 -9.84
C ILE A 194 13.43 1.62 -8.81
N SER A 195 12.91 2.77 -9.24
CA SER A 195 12.10 3.62 -8.37
C SER A 195 10.69 3.04 -8.21
N HIS A 196 10.12 3.15 -7.02
CA HIS A 196 8.74 2.71 -6.76
C HIS A 196 7.72 3.45 -7.62
N GLU A 197 8.00 4.69 -8.02
CA GLU A 197 7.19 5.45 -8.98
C GLU A 197 7.22 4.82 -10.38
N ALA A 198 8.35 4.30 -10.84
CA ALA A 198 8.42 3.59 -12.12
C ALA A 198 7.59 2.30 -12.08
N ILE A 199 7.61 1.55 -10.97
CA ILE A 199 6.73 0.38 -10.77
C ILE A 199 5.25 0.80 -10.80
N TYR A 200 4.86 1.86 -10.09
CA TYR A 200 3.49 2.38 -10.13
C TYR A 200 3.08 2.80 -11.55
N GLN A 201 3.95 3.50 -12.27
CA GLN A 201 3.68 3.91 -13.64
C GLN A 201 3.52 2.71 -14.58
N SER A 202 4.30 1.63 -14.41
CA SER A 202 4.12 0.38 -15.17
C SER A 202 2.82 -0.35 -14.84
N LEU A 203 2.30 -0.24 -13.60
CA LEU A 203 1.02 -0.84 -13.21
C LEU A 203 -0.19 -0.06 -13.73
N PHE A 204 -0.13 1.28 -13.73
CA PHE A 204 -1.27 2.14 -14.08
C PHE A 204 -1.30 2.54 -15.56
N ILE A 205 -0.15 2.66 -16.23
CA ILE A 205 -0.05 3.14 -17.62
C ILE A 205 0.15 1.95 -18.55
N GLN A 206 -0.94 1.45 -19.14
CA GLN A 206 -0.92 0.29 -20.05
C GLN A 206 0.07 0.46 -21.23
N GLY A 207 0.24 1.67 -21.75
CA GLY A 207 1.14 1.95 -22.88
C GLY A 207 2.63 1.85 -22.58
N ARG A 208 3.06 1.61 -21.34
CA ARG A 208 4.49 1.44 -21.01
C ARG A 208 4.99 0.00 -21.17
N GLY A 209 4.09 -0.97 -21.26
CA GLY A 209 4.43 -2.40 -21.25
C GLY A 209 5.12 -2.82 -19.95
N ALA A 210 5.36 -4.13 -19.81
CA ALA A 210 6.03 -4.84 -18.71
C ALA A 210 5.17 -5.43 -17.58
N LEU A 211 4.10 -4.78 -17.12
CA LEU A 211 3.28 -5.35 -16.03
C LEU A 211 1.81 -5.42 -16.44
N GLN A 212 1.16 -6.54 -16.12
CA GLN A 212 -0.29 -6.67 -16.31
C GLN A 212 -1.03 -5.73 -15.36
N ARG A 213 -2.04 -5.03 -15.86
CA ARG A 213 -2.81 -4.05 -15.08
C ARG A 213 -3.56 -4.70 -13.90
N GLU A 214 -3.90 -5.97 -14.00
CA GLU A 214 -4.55 -6.75 -12.95
C GLU A 214 -3.74 -6.82 -11.65
N LEU A 215 -2.42 -6.68 -11.72
CA LEU A 215 -1.52 -6.67 -10.56
C LEU A 215 -1.82 -5.52 -9.59
N VAL A 216 -2.55 -4.48 -10.02
CA VAL A 216 -3.08 -3.43 -9.13
C VAL A 216 -3.96 -4.01 -8.01
N ALA A 217 -4.59 -5.17 -8.21
CA ALA A 217 -5.39 -5.84 -7.19
C ALA A 217 -4.56 -6.28 -5.96
N CYS A 218 -3.25 -6.55 -6.14
CA CYS A 218 -2.35 -6.98 -5.09
C CYS A 218 -1.85 -5.81 -4.21
N LEU A 219 -1.98 -4.57 -4.69
CA LEU A 219 -1.57 -3.38 -3.93
C LEU A 219 -2.45 -3.17 -2.69
N ARG A 220 -1.86 -2.68 -1.58
CA ARG A 220 -2.60 -2.39 -0.33
C ARG A 220 -3.78 -1.46 -0.54
N THR A 221 -3.62 -0.45 -1.39
CA THR A 221 -4.68 0.50 -1.77
C THR A 221 -4.91 0.45 -3.27
N GLY A 222 -6.17 0.31 -3.71
CA GLY A 222 -6.53 0.46 -5.13
C GLY A 222 -6.51 1.93 -5.60
N ARG A 223 -5.78 2.81 -4.93
CA ARG A 223 -5.78 4.23 -5.30
C ARG A 223 -4.74 4.45 -6.39
N ALA A 224 -5.17 4.94 -7.53
CA ALA A 224 -4.29 5.40 -8.59
C ALA A 224 -3.60 6.74 -8.26
N LEU A 225 -4.31 7.61 -7.53
CA LEU A 225 -3.79 8.91 -7.10
C LEU A 225 -3.69 9.00 -5.58
N ARG A 226 -2.67 9.72 -5.14
CA ARG A 226 -2.55 10.19 -3.77
C ARG A 226 -3.64 11.22 -3.50
N ARG A 227 -4.46 11.00 -2.47
CA ARG A 227 -5.36 12.06 -1.98
C ARG A 227 -4.51 13.12 -1.26
N PRO A 228 -4.76 14.42 -1.49
CA PRO A 228 -4.23 15.46 -0.61
C PRO A 228 -4.55 15.11 0.85
N ARG A 229 -3.60 15.40 1.75
CA ARG A 229 -3.67 15.07 3.18
C ARG A 229 -4.76 15.84 3.94
N GLU A 230 -5.52 16.69 3.27
CA GLU A 230 -6.39 17.74 3.83
C GLU A 230 -7.65 17.26 4.58
N ARG A 231 -7.77 15.95 4.86
CA ARG A 231 -8.91 15.38 5.61
C ARG A 231 -8.54 14.66 6.91
N SER A 232 -7.38 14.94 7.51
CA SER A 232 -7.16 14.64 8.93
C SER A 232 -7.13 15.94 9.74
N ARG A 233 -8.27 16.63 9.83
CA ARG A 233 -8.48 17.55 10.95
C ARG A 233 -8.59 16.71 12.21
N ASN A 234 -7.66 16.92 13.13
CA ASN A 234 -7.58 16.32 14.45
C ASN A 234 -8.94 16.34 15.14
N LYS A 235 -9.43 15.18 15.59
CA LYS A 235 -10.36 15.13 16.73
C LYS A 235 -9.52 14.91 17.97
N ALA A 236 -9.57 15.84 18.91
CA ALA A 236 -9.03 15.66 20.25
C ALA A 236 -9.85 14.60 20.99
N HIS A 237 -9.17 13.67 21.66
CA HIS A 237 -9.78 12.66 22.51
C HIS A 237 -9.36 12.94 23.96
N GLY A 238 -10.35 13.03 24.86
CA GLY A 238 -10.20 13.41 26.27
C GLY A 238 -9.77 12.25 27.20
N HIS A 239 -9.42 12.63 28.43
CA HIS A 239 -8.70 11.81 29.43
C HIS A 239 -9.58 10.96 30.37
N VAL A 240 -9.12 9.72 30.57
CA VAL A 240 -8.85 8.87 31.78
C VAL A 240 -9.85 8.78 32.94
N THR A 241 -10.11 7.52 33.35
CA THR A 241 -10.19 7.08 34.77
C THR A 241 -9.48 5.73 34.98
N ALA A 242 -8.99 5.53 36.20
CA ALA A 242 -8.06 4.49 36.63
C ALA A 242 -8.73 3.12 36.88
N ASP A 243 -8.04 2.07 36.44
CA ASP A 243 -7.68 0.88 37.23
C ASP A 243 -7.21 -0.23 36.27
N VAL A 244 -6.01 -0.75 36.54
CA VAL A 244 -5.13 -1.60 35.70
C VAL A 244 -4.80 -0.95 34.35
N VAL A 245 -3.89 0.01 34.41
CA VAL A 245 -3.62 1.01 33.36
C VAL A 245 -2.34 0.61 32.63
N LEU A 246 -2.29 0.86 31.31
CA LEU A 246 -1.06 0.70 30.51
C LEU A 246 0.18 1.39 31.15
N ALA A 247 -0.05 2.41 31.97
CA ALA A 247 0.96 3.14 32.73
C ALA A 247 1.85 2.26 33.63
N GLU A 248 1.38 1.09 34.07
CA GLU A 248 2.17 0.16 34.89
C GLU A 248 3.09 -0.77 34.07
N ARG A 249 3.07 -0.64 32.74
CA ARG A 249 3.93 -1.43 31.86
C ARG A 249 5.38 -0.95 31.96
N PRO A 250 6.38 -1.85 31.92
CA PRO A 250 7.78 -1.45 31.90
C PRO A 250 8.08 -0.49 30.73
N ALA A 251 8.84 0.57 30.97
CA ALA A 251 9.22 1.56 29.94
C ALA A 251 9.93 0.91 28.73
N GLN A 252 10.65 -0.19 28.95
CA GLN A 252 11.30 -1.03 27.94
C GLN A 252 10.33 -1.61 26.89
N ALA A 253 9.04 -1.65 27.20
CA ALA A 253 8.04 -2.08 26.23
C ALA A 253 7.65 -0.94 25.27
N ASP A 254 7.82 0.32 25.66
CA ASP A 254 7.45 1.49 24.87
C ASP A 254 8.46 1.83 23.78
N ASP A 255 9.74 1.74 24.12
CA ASP A 255 10.87 2.03 23.23
C ASP A 255 11.04 1.03 22.08
N ARG A 256 10.39 -0.15 22.16
CA ARG A 256 10.44 -1.24 21.19
C ARG A 256 11.84 -1.85 21.02
N ALA A 257 12.76 -1.55 21.94
CA ALA A 257 14.13 -2.03 21.92
C ALA A 257 14.22 -3.46 22.47
N VAL A 258 13.40 -3.79 23.48
CA VAL A 258 13.43 -5.10 24.13
C VAL A 258 12.50 -6.09 23.44
N PRO A 259 12.99 -7.26 23.01
CA PRO A 259 12.15 -8.33 22.48
C PRO A 259 11.21 -8.91 23.53
N GLY A 260 10.08 -9.44 23.06
CA GLY A 260 9.14 -10.22 23.86
C GLY A 260 8.00 -9.43 24.49
N HIS A 261 7.79 -8.19 24.03
CA HIS A 261 6.61 -7.40 24.33
C HIS A 261 5.63 -7.47 23.15
N TRP A 262 4.43 -7.97 23.37
CA TRP A 262 3.44 -8.26 22.35
C TRP A 262 2.26 -7.29 22.41
N GLU A 263 1.72 -6.92 21.26
CA GLU A 263 0.41 -6.28 21.13
C GLU A 263 -0.60 -7.32 20.62
N GLY A 264 -1.76 -7.36 21.25
CA GLY A 264 -2.85 -8.27 20.96
C GLY A 264 -4.11 -7.55 20.50
N ASP A 265 -4.79 -8.11 19.49
CA ASP A 265 -6.06 -7.59 18.99
C ASP A 265 -6.90 -8.68 18.27
N LEU A 266 -8.17 -8.39 18.01
CA LEU A 266 -9.08 -9.27 17.26
C LEU A 266 -9.46 -8.68 15.89
N ILE A 267 -9.30 -9.48 14.86
CA ILE A 267 -9.89 -9.20 13.55
C ILE A 267 -11.23 -9.92 13.48
N ILE A 268 -12.32 -9.16 13.51
CA ILE A 268 -13.69 -9.70 13.40
C ILE A 268 -14.14 -9.77 11.93
N GLY A 269 -14.83 -10.86 11.61
CA GLY A 269 -15.52 -11.15 10.35
C GLY A 269 -17.04 -11.25 10.49
N THR A 270 -17.70 -11.72 9.44
CA THR A 270 -19.16 -11.98 9.46
C THR A 270 -19.50 -13.23 10.26
N GLY A 271 -20.75 -13.37 10.69
CA GLY A 271 -21.19 -14.57 11.41
C GLY A 271 -20.46 -14.80 12.73
N ARG A 272 -20.04 -13.71 13.41
CA ARG A 272 -19.26 -13.75 14.65
C ARG A 272 -18.02 -14.66 14.52
N SER A 273 -17.35 -14.62 13.37
CA SER A 273 -16.02 -15.22 13.20
C SER A 273 -14.94 -14.22 13.60
N ALA A 274 -13.81 -14.72 14.09
CA ALA A 274 -12.68 -13.88 14.49
C ALA A 274 -11.35 -14.58 14.25
N ILE A 275 -10.29 -13.79 14.13
CA ILE A 275 -8.89 -14.25 14.17
C ILE A 275 -8.19 -13.41 15.23
N GLY A 276 -7.46 -14.06 16.14
CA GLY A 276 -6.59 -13.38 17.08
C GLY A 276 -5.30 -12.93 16.40
N THR A 277 -4.81 -11.76 16.75
CA THR A 277 -3.58 -11.18 16.19
C THR A 277 -2.63 -10.82 17.31
N LEU A 278 -1.42 -11.35 17.23
CA LEU A 278 -0.32 -11.08 18.15
C LEU A 278 0.82 -10.49 17.34
N VAL A 279 1.33 -9.32 17.75
CA VAL A 279 2.44 -8.67 17.07
C VAL A 279 3.53 -8.31 18.07
N GLU A 280 4.73 -8.83 17.86
CA GLU A 280 5.89 -8.53 18.68
C GLU A 280 6.37 -7.09 18.39
N ARG A 281 6.59 -6.30 19.43
CA ARG A 281 6.81 -4.85 19.31
C ARG A 281 8.20 -4.48 18.81
N SER A 282 9.19 -5.35 18.84
CA SER A 282 10.52 -5.03 18.31
C SER A 282 10.64 -5.39 16.82
N SER A 283 10.55 -6.69 16.52
CA SER A 283 10.61 -7.34 15.20
C SER A 283 9.37 -7.12 14.33
N ARG A 284 8.20 -6.81 14.90
CA ARG A 284 6.90 -6.81 14.18
C ARG A 284 6.47 -8.19 13.68
N SER A 285 7.09 -9.26 14.21
CA SER A 285 6.67 -10.63 13.92
C SER A 285 5.21 -10.80 14.33
N THR A 286 4.41 -11.32 13.42
CA THR A 286 2.96 -11.47 13.58
C THR A 286 2.61 -12.94 13.68
N VAL A 287 1.82 -13.28 14.70
CA VAL A 287 1.19 -14.60 14.85
C VAL A 287 -0.31 -14.43 14.73
N LEU A 288 -0.93 -15.31 13.94
CA LEU A 288 -2.37 -15.37 13.77
C LEU A 288 -2.92 -16.56 14.55
N VAL A 289 -3.80 -16.25 15.50
CA VAL A 289 -4.39 -17.24 16.40
C VAL A 289 -5.71 -17.70 15.79
N HIS A 290 -5.77 -19.00 15.47
CA HIS A 290 -6.94 -19.63 14.90
C HIS A 290 -8.03 -19.81 15.98
N LEU A 291 -9.23 -19.31 15.70
CA LEU A 291 -10.37 -19.32 16.63
C LEU A 291 -11.56 -20.04 15.98
N PRO A 292 -11.56 -21.39 15.94
CA PRO A 292 -12.63 -22.16 15.31
C PRO A 292 -13.94 -22.04 16.11
N ARG A 293 -15.06 -22.24 15.41
CA ARG A 293 -16.37 -22.35 16.05
C ARG A 293 -16.39 -23.55 16.98
N GLN A 294 -17.02 -23.38 18.14
CA GLN A 294 -17.19 -24.44 19.14
C GLN A 294 -18.36 -25.34 18.79
N GLU A 295 -18.38 -26.54 19.36
CA GLU A 295 -19.43 -27.52 19.15
C GLU A 295 -20.82 -26.96 19.51
N GLY A 296 -21.79 -27.20 18.64
CA GLY A 296 -23.17 -26.71 18.81
C GLY A 296 -23.41 -25.29 18.29
N TRP A 297 -22.41 -24.61 17.70
CA TRP A 297 -22.63 -23.33 17.00
C TRP A 297 -23.68 -23.47 15.89
N GLY A 298 -24.70 -22.62 15.90
CA GLY A 298 -25.78 -22.63 14.90
C GLY A 298 -26.86 -23.70 15.13
N HIS A 299 -26.60 -24.71 15.97
CA HIS A 299 -27.56 -25.75 16.33
C HIS A 299 -28.20 -25.50 17.70
N LYS A 300 -27.44 -24.99 18.67
CA LYS A 300 -27.95 -24.61 19.99
C LYS A 300 -28.45 -23.16 19.95
N PRO A 301 -29.64 -22.85 20.49
CA PRO A 301 -30.12 -21.48 20.59
C PRO A 301 -29.18 -20.65 21.47
N TYR A 302 -29.06 -19.36 21.14
CA TYR A 302 -28.22 -18.44 21.90
C TYR A 302 -28.76 -18.27 23.34
N VAL A 303 -27.91 -18.53 24.32
CA VAL A 303 -28.20 -18.30 25.74
C VAL A 303 -27.50 -17.01 26.18
N LYS A 304 -28.25 -16.04 26.71
CA LYS A 304 -27.69 -14.81 27.27
C LYS A 304 -26.78 -15.16 28.45
N ASN A 305 -25.53 -14.68 28.43
CA ASN A 305 -24.46 -15.03 29.39
C ASN A 305 -24.01 -16.51 29.36
N GLY A 306 -24.44 -17.30 28.37
CA GLY A 306 -23.91 -18.64 28.14
C GLY A 306 -22.52 -18.61 27.46
N PRO A 307 -21.87 -19.78 27.32
CA PRO A 307 -20.57 -19.89 26.67
C PRO A 307 -20.65 -19.38 25.23
N SER A 308 -19.68 -18.54 24.83
CA SER A 308 -19.63 -18.03 23.47
C SER A 308 -19.10 -19.12 22.54
N LEU A 309 -20.01 -19.73 21.77
CA LEU A 309 -19.69 -20.79 20.82
C LEU A 309 -19.04 -20.28 19.51
N GLY A 310 -18.87 -18.96 19.36
CA GLY A 310 -18.34 -18.33 18.14
C GLY A 310 -16.82 -18.42 17.98
N GLY A 311 -16.13 -19.09 18.91
CA GLY A 311 -14.67 -19.33 18.85
C GLY A 311 -13.81 -18.30 19.56
N TYR A 312 -14.31 -17.09 19.80
CA TYR A 312 -13.59 -16.02 20.51
C TYR A 312 -14.16 -15.72 21.91
N GLY A 313 -14.89 -16.67 22.51
CA GLY A 313 -15.25 -16.61 23.93
C GLY A 313 -14.01 -16.63 24.82
N ALA A 314 -14.13 -16.17 26.06
CA ALA A 314 -12.99 -16.07 26.98
C ALA A 314 -12.20 -17.38 27.14
N GLU A 315 -12.88 -18.52 27.30
CA GLU A 315 -12.24 -19.83 27.43
C GLU A 315 -11.50 -20.25 26.15
N ALA A 316 -12.20 -20.24 25.00
CA ALA A 316 -11.63 -20.62 23.71
C ALA A 316 -10.46 -19.70 23.31
N MET A 317 -10.59 -18.40 23.57
CA MET A 317 -9.56 -17.41 23.31
C MET A 317 -8.33 -17.65 24.18
N ASN A 318 -8.50 -17.86 25.49
CA ASN A 318 -7.38 -18.15 26.39
C ASN A 318 -6.66 -19.45 26.04
N ALA A 319 -7.40 -20.51 25.69
CA ALA A 319 -6.82 -21.77 25.25
C ALA A 319 -5.98 -21.58 23.98
N ALA A 320 -6.53 -20.90 22.97
CA ALA A 320 -5.85 -20.67 21.70
C ALA A 320 -4.63 -19.74 21.84
N LEU A 321 -4.74 -18.68 22.67
CA LEU A 321 -3.62 -17.79 23.00
C LEU A 321 -2.52 -18.52 23.76
N THR A 322 -2.88 -19.33 24.75
CA THR A 322 -1.92 -20.13 25.52
C THR A 322 -1.15 -21.05 24.58
N ALA A 323 -1.85 -21.83 23.77
CA ALA A 323 -1.25 -22.74 22.79
C ALA A 323 -0.33 -22.00 21.80
N SER A 324 -0.72 -20.80 21.36
CA SER A 324 0.12 -20.01 20.44
C SER A 324 1.37 -19.47 21.14
N MET A 325 1.24 -18.97 22.37
CA MET A 325 2.37 -18.39 23.09
C MET A 325 3.37 -19.43 23.58
N THR A 326 2.92 -20.60 24.02
CA THR A 326 3.81 -21.67 24.51
C THR A 326 4.74 -22.23 23.43
N THR A 327 4.46 -21.97 22.14
CA THR A 327 5.40 -22.30 21.05
C THR A 327 6.68 -21.46 21.08
N MET A 328 6.68 -20.33 21.79
CA MET A 328 7.80 -19.40 21.85
C MET A 328 8.68 -19.61 23.09
N PRO A 329 9.99 -19.33 23.00
CA PRO A 329 10.87 -19.32 24.16
C PRO A 329 10.36 -18.38 25.26
N GLU A 330 10.53 -18.77 26.52
CA GLU A 330 10.05 -18.00 27.69
C GLU A 330 10.62 -16.58 27.72
N GLN A 331 11.85 -16.39 27.27
CA GLN A 331 12.54 -15.11 27.20
C GLN A 331 11.83 -14.10 26.26
N LEU A 332 11.07 -14.60 25.28
CA LEU A 332 10.26 -13.78 24.36
C LEU A 332 8.81 -13.63 24.81
N ARG A 333 8.45 -14.10 26.00
CA ARG A 333 7.08 -14.06 26.54
C ARG A 333 6.91 -13.08 27.69
N LYS A 334 7.50 -11.89 27.60
CA LYS A 334 7.55 -10.94 28.71
C LYS A 334 6.19 -10.35 29.05
N THR A 335 5.56 -9.69 28.08
CA THR A 335 4.28 -9.01 28.29
C THR A 335 3.40 -9.05 27.06
N ILE A 336 2.09 -9.00 27.25
CA ILE A 336 1.11 -8.79 26.19
C ILE A 336 0.20 -7.60 26.54
N THR A 337 -0.08 -6.74 25.58
CA THR A 337 -1.02 -5.62 25.72
C THR A 337 -2.27 -5.86 24.88
N TRP A 338 -3.45 -5.91 25.50
CA TRP A 338 -4.74 -6.19 24.84
C TRP A 338 -5.75 -5.05 24.99
N ASP A 339 -6.84 -5.07 24.21
CA ASP A 339 -8.00 -4.19 24.44
C ASP A 339 -8.81 -4.65 25.67
N ARG A 340 -9.61 -3.78 26.27
CA ARG A 340 -10.52 -4.13 27.39
C ARG A 340 -11.78 -4.86 26.90
N GLY A 341 -11.57 -5.90 26.11
CA GLY A 341 -12.60 -6.80 25.60
C GLY A 341 -12.95 -7.89 26.61
N LYS A 342 -14.20 -8.37 26.58
CA LYS A 342 -14.65 -9.49 27.42
C LYS A 342 -13.97 -10.82 27.04
N GLU A 343 -13.37 -10.87 25.86
CA GLU A 343 -12.67 -12.02 25.30
C GLU A 343 -11.41 -12.41 26.09
N LEU A 344 -10.85 -11.50 26.89
CA LEU A 344 -9.67 -11.76 27.72
C LEU A 344 -9.98 -11.76 29.23
N SER A 345 -11.23 -12.01 29.63
CA SER A 345 -11.61 -12.01 31.05
C SER A 345 -10.82 -13.04 31.88
N GLY A 346 -10.44 -14.19 31.30
CA GLY A 346 -9.58 -15.19 31.94
C GLY A 346 -8.05 -14.96 31.80
N HIS A 347 -7.62 -13.71 31.61
CA HIS A 347 -6.20 -13.35 31.45
C HIS A 347 -5.31 -13.79 32.62
N ALA A 348 -5.84 -13.90 33.84
CA ALA A 348 -5.09 -14.41 34.99
C ALA A 348 -4.63 -15.86 34.77
N THR A 349 -5.52 -16.72 34.26
CA THR A 349 -5.19 -18.12 33.91
C THR A 349 -4.16 -18.18 32.79
N PHE A 350 -4.30 -17.33 31.78
CA PHE A 350 -3.31 -17.22 30.70
C PHE A 350 -1.92 -16.79 31.21
N ALA A 351 -1.87 -15.80 32.10
CA ALA A 351 -0.62 -15.31 32.67
C ALA A 351 0.10 -16.39 33.50
N LEU A 352 -0.67 -17.14 34.30
CA LEU A 352 -0.15 -18.27 35.07
C LEU A 352 0.37 -19.40 34.16
N ALA A 353 -0.36 -19.74 33.10
CA ALA A 353 0.02 -20.84 32.20
C ALA A 353 1.23 -20.51 31.31
N THR A 354 1.39 -19.25 30.91
CA THR A 354 2.42 -18.85 29.92
C THR A 354 3.61 -18.10 30.52
N GLY A 355 3.51 -17.62 31.75
CA GLY A 355 4.45 -16.67 32.36
C GLY A 355 4.34 -15.25 31.80
N THR A 356 3.42 -14.99 30.87
CA THR A 356 3.31 -13.69 30.18
C THR A 356 2.43 -12.72 30.96
N LYS A 357 2.97 -11.56 31.33
CA LYS A 357 2.17 -10.52 32.01
C LYS A 357 1.21 -9.84 31.05
N VAL A 358 -0.07 -9.72 31.44
CA VAL A 358 -1.11 -9.10 30.61
C VAL A 358 -1.38 -7.68 31.08
N TYR A 359 -1.40 -6.75 30.12
CA TYR A 359 -1.77 -5.34 30.33
C TYR A 359 -2.92 -4.96 29.42
N PHE A 360 -3.77 -4.04 29.87
CA PHE A 360 -4.90 -3.56 29.09
C PHE A 360 -4.68 -2.11 28.64
N ALA A 361 -4.98 -1.84 27.37
CA ALA A 361 -5.04 -0.48 26.86
C ALA A 361 -6.22 0.29 27.48
N ASP A 362 -6.08 1.60 27.57
CA ASP A 362 -7.13 2.46 28.12
C ASP A 362 -8.33 2.52 27.15
N PRO A 363 -9.55 2.62 27.68
CA PRO A 363 -10.74 2.81 26.84
C PRO A 363 -10.57 4.00 25.90
N HIS A 364 -11.03 3.85 24.66
CA HIS A 364 -10.96 4.90 23.63
C HIS A 364 -9.55 5.40 23.29
N SER A 365 -8.51 4.62 23.61
CA SER A 365 -7.10 4.98 23.36
C SER A 365 -6.41 4.07 22.33
N PRO A 366 -6.91 3.98 21.07
CA PRO A 366 -6.34 3.09 20.06
C PRO A 366 -4.87 3.38 19.73
N TRP A 367 -4.41 4.62 19.94
CA TRP A 367 -3.02 5.01 19.72
C TRP A 367 -2.00 4.31 20.63
N GLN A 368 -2.46 3.65 21.70
CA GLN A 368 -1.63 2.84 22.59
C GLN A 368 -1.24 1.48 21.99
N ARG A 369 -1.94 1.03 20.95
CA ARG A 369 -1.64 -0.20 20.17
C ARG A 369 -1.42 0.10 18.68
N PRO A 370 -0.50 1.01 18.33
CA PRO A 370 -0.34 1.48 16.96
C PRO A 370 0.26 0.41 16.04
N THR A 371 0.94 -0.59 16.61
CA THR A 371 1.53 -1.69 15.84
C THR A 371 0.43 -2.61 15.31
N ASN A 372 -0.48 -3.02 16.20
CA ASN A 372 -1.59 -3.88 15.83
C ASN A 372 -2.54 -3.22 14.84
N GLU A 373 -2.85 -1.93 15.01
CA GLU A 373 -3.74 -1.24 14.05
C GLU A 373 -3.14 -1.28 12.62
N ASN A 374 -1.85 -0.98 12.49
CA ASN A 374 -1.20 -1.03 11.19
C ASN A 374 -1.11 -2.46 10.63
N THR A 375 -0.75 -3.45 11.46
CA THR A 375 -0.68 -4.87 11.05
C THR A 375 -2.06 -5.41 10.65
N ASN A 376 -3.11 -5.10 11.40
CA ASN A 376 -4.48 -5.45 11.06
C ASN A 376 -4.89 -4.80 9.74
N GLY A 377 -4.47 -3.56 9.48
CA GLY A 377 -4.60 -2.91 8.19
C GLY A 377 -3.92 -3.66 7.02
N LEU A 378 -2.81 -4.37 7.26
CA LEU A 378 -2.16 -5.23 6.26
C LEU A 378 -2.90 -6.57 6.12
N LEU A 379 -3.31 -7.18 7.22
CA LEU A 379 -4.07 -8.43 7.24
C LEU A 379 -5.40 -8.32 6.50
N ARG A 380 -6.02 -7.13 6.45
CA ARG A 380 -7.20 -6.86 5.61
C ARG A 380 -6.94 -6.97 4.10
N GLN A 381 -5.71 -7.20 3.65
CA GLN A 381 -5.43 -7.63 2.26
C GLN A 381 -5.85 -9.09 2.02
N TYR A 382 -5.69 -9.96 3.01
CA TYR A 382 -6.03 -11.39 2.99
C TYR A 382 -7.41 -11.68 3.57
N PHE A 383 -7.80 -10.91 4.60
CA PHE A 383 -9.05 -11.05 5.35
C PHE A 383 -9.91 -9.77 5.29
N PRO A 384 -10.51 -9.44 4.13
CA PRO A 384 -11.34 -8.23 3.97
C PRO A 384 -12.45 -8.11 5.02
N LYS A 385 -12.92 -6.89 5.29
CA LYS A 385 -14.07 -6.70 6.18
C LYS A 385 -15.31 -7.28 5.50
N GLY A 386 -16.22 -7.93 6.24
CA GLY A 386 -17.45 -8.45 5.65
C GLY A 386 -17.33 -9.84 5.01
N THR A 387 -16.25 -10.57 5.28
CA THR A 387 -16.08 -11.99 4.93
C THR A 387 -16.16 -12.86 6.18
N ASP A 388 -16.56 -14.13 6.03
CA ASP A 388 -16.49 -15.11 7.12
C ASP A 388 -15.04 -15.58 7.28
N LEU A 389 -14.51 -15.51 8.50
CA LEU A 389 -13.14 -15.91 8.83
C LEU A 389 -13.05 -17.35 9.31
N SER A 390 -14.18 -17.97 9.69
CA SER A 390 -14.21 -19.34 10.21
C SER A 390 -13.90 -20.41 9.15
N ARG A 391 -13.91 -20.03 7.87
CA ARG A 391 -13.55 -20.91 6.74
C ARG A 391 -12.05 -21.16 6.60
N TRP A 392 -11.22 -20.41 7.32
CA TRP A 392 -9.77 -20.51 7.22
C TRP A 392 -9.22 -21.42 8.30
N SER A 393 -8.43 -22.41 7.89
CA SER A 393 -7.77 -23.34 8.80
C SER A 393 -6.56 -22.69 9.50
N ALA A 394 -6.06 -23.33 10.56
CA ALA A 394 -4.82 -22.90 11.20
C ALA A 394 -3.63 -22.85 10.21
N LYS A 395 -3.54 -23.81 9.28
CA LYS A 395 -2.51 -23.84 8.23
C LYS A 395 -2.61 -22.65 7.29
N ASP A 396 -3.82 -22.24 6.93
CA ASP A 396 -4.04 -21.07 6.08
C ASP A 396 -3.57 -19.78 6.77
N LEU A 397 -3.90 -19.64 8.06
CA LEU A 397 -3.49 -18.50 8.86
C LEU A 397 -1.97 -18.46 9.04
N GLU A 398 -1.33 -19.61 9.27
CA GLU A 398 0.13 -19.72 9.38
C GLU A 398 0.82 -19.30 8.07
N ALA A 399 0.32 -19.73 6.91
CA ALA A 399 0.88 -19.33 5.61
C ALA A 399 0.74 -17.82 5.35
N VAL A 400 -0.39 -17.22 5.73
CA VAL A 400 -0.57 -15.76 5.65
C VAL A 400 0.37 -15.03 6.62
N ALA A 401 0.51 -15.52 7.85
CA ALA A 401 1.44 -14.97 8.85
C ALA A 401 2.89 -15.04 8.35
N TYR A 402 3.31 -16.19 7.84
CA TYR A 402 4.63 -16.42 7.24
C TYR A 402 4.89 -15.44 6.07
N THR A 403 3.93 -15.32 5.15
CA THR A 403 4.03 -14.38 4.03
C THR A 403 4.13 -12.93 4.51
N LEU A 404 3.36 -12.56 5.55
CA LEU A 404 3.37 -11.21 6.11
C LEU A 404 4.66 -10.89 6.88
N ASN A 405 5.25 -11.88 7.55
CA ASN A 405 6.50 -11.80 8.28
C ASN A 405 7.72 -11.78 7.35
N ASN A 406 7.60 -12.33 6.13
CA ASN A 406 8.60 -12.22 5.08
C ASN A 406 8.47 -10.96 4.22
N ARG A 407 7.57 -10.03 4.60
CA ARG A 407 7.38 -8.76 3.88
C ARG A 407 8.14 -7.62 4.56
N PRO A 408 9.06 -6.93 3.87
CA PRO A 408 9.98 -5.98 4.47
C PRO A 408 9.25 -4.78 5.09
N ARG A 409 9.80 -4.24 6.18
CA ARG A 409 9.19 -3.11 6.91
C ARG A 409 10.14 -1.92 6.93
N LYS A 410 9.64 -0.73 6.58
CA LYS A 410 10.43 0.51 6.63
C LYS A 410 11.02 0.79 8.02
N VAL A 411 10.26 0.50 9.07
CA VAL A 411 10.70 0.68 10.48
C VAL A 411 11.87 -0.22 10.87
N LEU A 412 12.07 -1.33 10.16
CA LEU A 412 13.18 -2.27 10.37
C LEU A 412 14.30 -2.06 9.36
N GLY A 413 14.43 -0.85 8.79
CA GLY A 413 15.42 -0.59 7.75
C GLY A 413 15.24 -1.43 6.48
N TRP A 414 14.00 -1.83 6.16
CA TRP A 414 13.65 -2.72 5.04
C TRP A 414 14.03 -4.20 5.22
N ARG A 415 14.43 -4.59 6.43
CA ARG A 415 14.47 -6.00 6.84
C ARG A 415 13.06 -6.55 7.03
N THR A 416 12.92 -7.87 6.97
CA THR A 416 11.65 -8.56 7.22
C THR A 416 11.47 -8.81 8.72
N PRO A 417 10.23 -8.82 9.23
CA PRO A 417 9.97 -9.27 10.59
C PRO A 417 10.55 -10.65 10.91
N ALA A 418 10.52 -11.57 9.95
CA ALA A 418 11.12 -12.90 10.09
C ALA A 418 12.63 -12.83 10.33
N GLU A 419 13.38 -12.02 9.55
CA GLU A 419 14.81 -11.84 9.73
C GLU A 419 15.17 -11.28 11.11
N VAL A 420 14.42 -10.27 11.57
CA VAL A 420 14.68 -9.64 12.88
C VAL A 420 14.33 -10.58 14.02
N PHE A 421 13.23 -11.33 13.89
CA PHE A 421 12.80 -12.29 14.90
C PHE A 421 13.74 -13.50 14.98
N ASP A 422 14.24 -13.99 13.85
CA ASP A 422 15.22 -15.07 13.78
C ASP A 422 16.56 -14.66 14.44
N GLU A 423 17.03 -13.43 14.22
CA GLU A 423 18.19 -12.90 14.95
C GLU A 423 17.96 -12.82 16.46
N GLN A 424 16.76 -12.43 16.90
CA GLN A 424 16.40 -12.43 18.31
C GLN A 424 16.45 -13.85 18.89
N LEU A 425 15.89 -14.84 18.19
CA LEU A 425 15.95 -16.25 18.61
C LEU A 425 17.40 -16.75 18.73
N ARG A 426 18.23 -16.53 17.71
CA ARG A 426 19.64 -16.92 17.73
C ARG A 426 20.43 -16.24 18.85
N SER A 427 20.13 -14.97 19.15
CA SER A 427 20.78 -14.23 20.24
C SER A 427 20.45 -14.79 21.63
N LEU A 428 19.31 -15.48 21.78
CA LEU A 428 18.91 -16.15 23.01
C LEU A 428 19.56 -17.53 23.16
N GLU A 429 19.89 -18.19 22.04
CA GLU A 429 20.57 -19.48 22.00
C GLU A 429 22.08 -19.37 22.24
N GLN A 430 22.67 -18.19 22.07
CA GLN A 430 24.06 -17.90 22.43
C GLN A 430 24.12 -17.36 23.87
N PRO A 431 24.35 -18.21 24.90
CA PRO A 431 24.64 -17.70 26.24
C PRO A 431 25.89 -16.83 26.16
N GLY A 432 25.82 -15.62 26.74
CA GLY A 432 26.83 -14.58 26.61
C GLY A 432 28.25 -15.13 26.73
N VAL A 433 29.02 -15.02 25.65
CA VAL A 433 30.47 -15.14 25.73
C VAL A 433 30.92 -13.90 26.50
N ALA A 434 31.03 -14.05 27.82
CA ALA A 434 31.76 -13.11 28.65
C ALA A 434 33.17 -13.01 28.05
N THR A 435 33.44 -11.92 27.34
CA THR A 435 34.79 -11.60 26.89
C THR A 435 35.54 -11.21 28.17
N THR A 436 36.30 -12.15 28.73
CA THR A 436 37.27 -11.83 29.78
C THR A 436 38.43 -11.15 29.07
N GLY A 437 38.49 -9.82 29.21
CA GLY A 437 39.60 -8.97 28.77
C GLY A 437 40.10 -8.16 29.94
#